data_AF-A0A526RYR3-F1
#
_entry.id   AF-A0A526RYR3-F1
#
_cell.length_a   1.000
_cell.length_b   1.000
_cell.length_c   1.000
_cell.angle_alpha   90.00
_cell.angle_beta   90.00
_cell.angle_gamma   90.00
#
_symmetry.space_group_name_H-M   'P 1'
#
loop_
_entity.id
_entity.type
_entity.pdbx_description
1 polymer ?
#
loop_
_entity_poly.entity_id
_entity_poly.type
_entity_poly.pdbx_seq_one_letter_code
_entity_poly.pdbx_strand_id
1 'polypeptide(L)'
;MSYLRNRLLPSVVPDFEPDDFERPAVDLQDTVRSALGKKGTPRSRNSNTAAAVRTVIRQVDKIAKDDPVQLFELSEKIELASLQILIEDMSKELLNRRKEGFWQEYFVQNPFVLKMLFGLPVIMYTDQASVGGMGLKRSGEKYADYLLEAGMLGNLGIVEIKTTETPLLTKDPYRAPTLYGPATDLSGGVNQLLDQKLRLIKGIAAKKEEDDQPHIQAWSVPCILIIGRLPETHDLKRSFEIYRGSQRDVLIITFDELLAKLKALHEFLSTKPNEPEEYLSDQFADLL
;
A
#
# COMPACT_ATOMS: atom_id res chain seq x y z
N MET A 1 -9.33 -14.05 -2.62
CA MET A 1 -10.10 -15.29 -2.42
C MET A 1 -9.49 -16.50 -3.13
N SER A 2 -9.09 -16.43 -4.41
CA SER A 2 -8.45 -17.56 -5.11
C SER A 2 -7.15 -18.08 -4.45
N TYR A 3 -6.31 -17.16 -3.94
CA TYR A 3 -5.04 -17.47 -3.28
C TYR A 3 -5.17 -18.37 -2.04
N LEU A 4 -6.08 -18.06 -1.11
CA LEU A 4 -6.30 -18.85 0.10
C LEU A 4 -6.94 -20.22 -0.23
N ARG A 5 -7.81 -20.25 -1.24
CA ARG A 5 -8.48 -21.46 -1.69
C ARG A 5 -7.49 -22.49 -2.25
N ASN A 6 -6.56 -22.07 -3.10
CA ASN A 6 -5.55 -22.96 -3.69
C ASN A 6 -4.42 -23.34 -2.72
N ARG A 7 -4.19 -22.55 -1.65
CA ARG A 7 -3.19 -22.87 -0.61
C ARG A 7 -3.69 -23.88 0.41
N LEU A 8 -4.99 -23.88 0.70
CA LEU A 8 -5.61 -24.77 1.70
C LEU A 8 -6.18 -26.05 1.10
N LEU A 9 -6.66 -26.03 -0.15
CA LEU A 9 -7.27 -27.22 -0.75
C LEU A 9 -6.32 -28.43 -0.86
N PRO A 10 -5.01 -28.31 -1.18
CA PRO A 10 -4.11 -29.46 -1.23
C PRO A 10 -3.93 -30.17 0.12
N SER A 11 -4.13 -29.46 1.24
CA SER A 11 -4.04 -30.03 2.59
C SER A 11 -5.36 -30.61 3.11
N VAL A 12 -6.47 -30.43 2.37
CA VAL A 12 -7.80 -30.96 2.75
C VAL A 12 -8.35 -31.94 1.70
N VAL A 13 -7.88 -31.86 0.45
CA VAL A 13 -8.26 -32.71 -0.68
C VAL A 13 -6.99 -33.29 -1.30
N PRO A 14 -6.65 -34.56 -0.99
CA PRO A 14 -5.57 -35.26 -1.67
C PRO A 14 -5.82 -35.26 -3.19
N ASP A 15 -4.78 -35.05 -3.99
CA ASP A 15 -4.78 -35.00 -5.47
C ASP A 15 -5.30 -33.71 -6.14
N PHE A 16 -5.44 -32.60 -5.40
CA PHE A 16 -5.68 -31.29 -6.02
C PHE A 16 -4.37 -30.68 -6.57
N GLU A 17 -4.22 -30.64 -7.90
CA GLU A 17 -3.13 -29.90 -8.57
C GLU A 17 -3.55 -28.44 -8.86
N PRO A 18 -2.83 -27.44 -8.34
CA PRO A 18 -3.11 -26.03 -8.61
C PRO A 18 -2.61 -25.60 -10.00
N ASP A 19 -3.42 -24.87 -10.76
CA ASP A 19 -3.03 -24.28 -12.06
C ASP A 19 -1.83 -23.32 -11.94
N ASP A 20 -0.86 -23.46 -12.85
CA ASP A 20 0.51 -22.89 -12.95
C ASP A 20 0.67 -21.35 -12.92
N PHE A 21 -0.33 -20.56 -12.53
CA PHE A 21 -0.13 -19.13 -12.30
C PHE A 21 0.30 -18.85 -10.86
N GLU A 22 1.47 -19.38 -10.49
CA GLU A 22 2.14 -19.01 -9.26
C GLU A 22 2.64 -17.56 -9.32
N ARG A 23 2.25 -16.75 -8.32
CA ARG A 23 3.00 -15.55 -7.94
C ARG A 23 3.87 -15.93 -6.74
N PRO A 24 5.22 -15.86 -6.84
CA PRO A 24 6.08 -16.31 -5.75
C PRO A 24 5.95 -15.44 -4.49
N ALA A 25 5.96 -16.06 -3.31
CA ALA A 25 5.98 -15.37 -2.01
C ALA A 25 7.22 -14.47 -1.79
N VAL A 26 8.27 -14.66 -2.59
CA VAL A 26 9.50 -13.84 -2.61
C VAL A 26 9.20 -12.37 -2.96
N ASP A 27 8.17 -12.13 -3.77
CA ASP A 27 7.82 -10.80 -4.29
C ASP A 27 7.27 -9.87 -3.18
N LEU A 28 6.64 -10.44 -2.13
CA LEU A 28 6.09 -9.66 -1.03
C LEU A 28 7.18 -9.21 -0.04
N GLN A 29 8.13 -10.09 0.28
CA GLN A 29 9.25 -9.76 1.18
C GLN A 29 10.21 -8.76 0.52
N ASP A 30 10.52 -8.92 -0.77
CA ASP A 30 11.38 -7.98 -1.49
C ASP A 30 10.69 -6.62 -1.74
N THR A 31 9.36 -6.63 -1.91
CA THR A 31 8.56 -5.40 -1.97
C THR A 31 8.52 -4.68 -0.63
N VAL A 32 8.44 -5.39 0.51
CA VAL A 32 8.51 -4.80 1.86
C VAL A 32 9.92 -4.25 2.15
N ARG A 33 10.98 -5.00 1.82
CA ARG A 33 12.39 -4.63 2.02
C ARG A 33 12.82 -3.36 1.31
N SER A 34 12.50 -3.24 0.02
CA SER A 34 12.87 -2.06 -0.77
C SER A 34 12.04 -0.81 -0.43
N ALA A 35 10.95 -0.96 0.31
CA ALA A 35 9.94 0.09 0.50
C ALA A 35 9.98 0.82 1.84
N LEU A 36 10.61 0.25 2.87
CA LEU A 36 10.65 0.83 4.22
C LEU A 36 11.80 1.85 4.43
N GLY A 37 12.56 2.18 3.38
CA GLY A 37 13.61 3.20 3.44
C GLY A 37 13.05 4.62 3.55
N LYS A 38 13.20 5.26 4.73
CA LYS A 38 12.83 6.67 4.93
C LYS A 38 13.91 7.61 4.37
N LYS A 39 13.54 8.57 3.52
CA LYS A 39 14.46 9.62 3.03
C LYS A 39 14.77 10.62 4.16
N GLY A 40 16.05 10.82 4.48
CA GLY A 40 16.48 11.82 5.48
C GLY A 40 17.93 11.66 5.93
N THR A 41 18.45 12.68 6.63
CA THR A 41 19.81 12.62 7.21
C THR A 41 19.79 11.83 8.52
N PRO A 42 20.64 10.81 8.70
CA PRO A 42 20.69 10.03 9.95
C PRO A 42 21.03 10.94 11.14
N ARG A 43 20.10 11.09 12.08
CA ARG A 43 20.32 11.79 13.35
C ARG A 43 20.26 10.80 14.49
N SER A 44 21.40 10.17 14.80
CA SER A 44 21.54 9.43 16.05
C SER A 44 21.98 10.39 17.15
N ARG A 45 21.28 10.34 18.30
CA ARG A 45 21.75 11.01 19.53
C ARG A 45 22.93 10.28 20.19
N ASN A 46 23.19 9.02 19.81
CA ASN A 46 24.28 8.19 20.35
C ASN A 46 25.30 7.86 19.24
N SER A 47 26.52 8.36 19.38
CA SER A 47 27.61 8.16 18.42
C SER A 47 28.04 6.70 18.29
N ASN A 48 27.98 5.93 19.40
CA ASN A 48 28.37 4.51 19.42
C ASN A 48 27.36 3.65 18.65
N THR A 49 26.06 3.90 18.84
CA THR A 49 25.00 3.20 18.07
C THR A 49 25.13 3.48 16.57
N ALA A 50 25.39 4.74 16.19
CA ALA A 50 25.60 5.10 14.78
C ALA A 50 26.86 4.44 14.18
N ALA A 51 27.92 4.27 14.97
CA ALA A 51 29.12 3.56 14.54
C ALA A 51 28.87 2.06 14.35
N ALA A 52 28.12 1.43 15.25
CA ALA A 52 27.73 0.02 15.15
C ALA A 52 26.88 -0.24 13.89
N VAL A 53 25.84 0.56 13.66
CA VAL A 53 24.98 0.44 12.46
C VAL A 53 25.79 0.62 11.17
N ARG A 54 26.68 1.62 11.11
CA ARG A 54 27.58 1.81 9.95
C ARG A 54 28.50 0.63 9.71
N THR A 55 28.94 -0.05 10.77
CA THR A 55 29.79 -1.24 10.65
C THR A 55 29.01 -2.40 10.05
N VAL A 56 27.78 -2.63 10.50
CA VAL A 56 26.88 -3.65 9.94
C VAL A 56 26.57 -3.35 8.47
N ILE A 57 26.24 -2.11 8.12
CA ILE A 57 26.00 -1.70 6.71
C ILE A 57 27.21 -2.02 5.83
N ARG A 58 28.43 -1.73 6.30
CA ARG A 58 29.66 -2.00 5.54
C ARG A 58 29.95 -3.50 5.37
N GLN A 59 29.41 -4.34 6.26
CA GLN A 59 29.65 -5.78 6.27
C GLN A 59 28.51 -6.59 5.65
N VAL A 60 27.44 -5.95 5.17
CA VAL A 60 26.21 -6.66 4.76
C VAL A 60 26.47 -7.72 3.69
N ASP A 61 27.32 -7.42 2.69
CA ASP A 61 27.69 -8.38 1.62
C ASP A 61 28.47 -9.58 2.15
N LYS A 62 29.24 -9.39 3.23
CA LYS A 62 29.99 -10.46 3.88
C LYS A 62 29.06 -11.33 4.72
N ILE A 63 28.18 -10.72 5.51
CA ILE A 63 27.15 -11.44 6.28
C ILE A 63 26.26 -12.25 5.35
N ALA A 64 25.84 -11.68 4.21
CA ALA A 64 25.04 -12.37 3.20
C ALA A 64 25.68 -13.66 2.67
N LYS A 65 27.02 -13.69 2.57
CA LYS A 65 27.78 -14.85 2.09
C LYS A 65 28.08 -15.86 3.18
N ASP A 66 28.44 -15.38 4.37
CA ASP A 66 28.92 -16.21 5.48
C ASP A 66 27.77 -16.79 6.31
N ASP A 67 26.71 -16.00 6.55
CA ASP A 67 25.53 -16.37 7.34
C ASP A 67 24.26 -15.65 6.82
N PRO A 68 23.68 -16.13 5.70
CA PRO A 68 22.48 -15.53 5.12
C PRO A 68 21.26 -15.61 6.07
N VAL A 69 21.21 -16.58 6.99
CA VAL A 69 20.11 -16.73 7.95
C VAL A 69 20.11 -15.55 8.92
N GLN A 70 21.26 -15.23 9.51
CA GLN A 70 21.38 -14.07 10.41
C GLN A 70 21.06 -12.74 9.71
N LEU A 71 21.41 -12.60 8.42
CA LEU A 71 21.03 -11.43 7.65
C LEU A 71 19.51 -11.32 7.49
N PHE A 72 18.82 -12.43 7.20
CA PHE A 72 17.36 -12.43 7.08
C PHE A 72 16.67 -12.11 8.41
N GLU A 73 17.13 -12.66 9.53
CA GLU A 73 16.61 -12.32 10.86
C GLU A 73 16.80 -10.83 11.19
N LEU A 74 17.95 -10.26 10.82
CA LEU A 74 18.21 -8.84 11.01
C LEU A 74 17.27 -7.99 10.15
N SER A 75 17.07 -8.37 8.89
CA SER A 75 16.14 -7.69 7.97
C SER A 75 14.72 -7.69 8.52
N GLU A 76 14.21 -8.84 8.95
CA GLU A 76 12.88 -8.98 9.53
C GLU A 76 12.68 -8.07 10.75
N LYS A 77 13.65 -8.05 11.68
CA LYS A 77 13.63 -7.16 12.86
C LYS A 77 13.61 -5.68 12.48
N ILE A 78 14.38 -5.28 11.46
CA ILE A 78 14.42 -3.91 10.96
C ILE A 78 13.08 -3.54 10.30
N GLU A 79 12.52 -4.44 9.50
CA GLU A 79 11.25 -4.22 8.80
C GLU A 79 10.10 -4.03 9.80
N LEU A 80 9.99 -4.92 10.80
CA LEU A 80 9.00 -4.80 11.87
C LEU A 80 9.14 -3.49 12.65
N ALA A 81 10.35 -3.16 13.09
CA ALA A 81 10.62 -1.92 13.81
C ALA A 81 10.29 -0.67 12.96
N SER A 82 10.60 -0.69 11.67
CA SER A 82 10.30 0.42 10.75
C SER A 82 8.81 0.59 10.55
N LEU A 83 8.07 -0.52 10.40
CA LEU A 83 6.62 -0.51 10.28
C LEU A 83 5.95 0.01 11.55
N GLN A 84 6.44 -0.38 12.74
CA GLN A 84 5.95 0.14 14.01
C GLN A 84 6.13 1.66 14.12
N ILE A 85 7.32 2.18 13.76
CA ILE A 85 7.59 3.62 13.75
C ILE A 85 6.63 4.35 12.79
N LEU A 86 6.38 3.78 11.61
CA LEU A 86 5.44 4.33 10.63
C LEU A 86 4.00 4.37 11.16
N ILE A 87 3.56 3.29 11.82
CA ILE A 87 2.24 3.21 12.45
C ILE A 87 2.07 4.28 13.53
N GLU A 88 3.07 4.45 14.40
CA GLU A 88 3.04 5.45 15.47
C GLU A 88 3.00 6.88 14.92
N ASP A 89 3.85 7.17 13.93
CA ASP A 89 3.92 8.46 13.27
C ASP A 89 2.60 8.79 12.55
N MET A 90 2.08 7.88 11.73
CA MET A 90 0.80 8.07 11.04
C MET A 90 -0.36 8.21 12.05
N SER A 91 -0.39 7.39 13.10
CA SER A 91 -1.41 7.49 14.17
C SER A 91 -1.41 8.87 14.81
N LYS A 92 -0.22 9.41 15.13
CA LYS A 92 -0.08 10.75 15.67
C LYS A 92 -0.57 11.80 14.69
N GLU A 93 -0.25 11.65 13.41
CA GLU A 93 -0.64 12.63 12.40
C GLU A 93 -2.13 12.64 12.07
N LEU A 94 -2.83 11.51 12.25
CA LEU A 94 -4.28 11.50 12.25
C LEU A 94 -4.89 12.27 13.43
N LEU A 95 -4.19 12.48 14.55
CA LEU A 95 -4.75 13.33 15.60
C LEU A 95 -4.69 14.82 15.24
N ASN A 96 -3.89 15.18 14.23
CA ASN A 96 -3.69 16.54 13.79
C ASN A 96 -4.55 16.80 12.54
N ARG A 97 -5.30 17.91 12.50
CA ARG A 97 -6.12 18.33 11.35
C ARG A 97 -5.24 18.84 10.19
N ARG A 98 -4.48 17.92 9.59
CA ARG A 98 -3.50 18.21 8.55
C ARG A 98 -4.19 18.50 7.23
N LYS A 99 -3.65 19.49 6.51
CA LYS A 99 -4.12 19.88 5.17
C LYS A 99 -3.67 18.86 4.11
N GLU A 100 -4.26 18.94 2.93
CA GLU A 100 -4.00 18.02 1.81
C GLU A 100 -2.51 17.96 1.44
N GLY A 101 -1.86 19.12 1.27
CA GLY A 101 -0.43 19.20 0.94
C GLY A 101 0.49 18.53 1.97
N PHE A 102 0.09 18.47 3.25
CA PHE A 102 0.85 17.70 4.23
C PHE A 102 0.75 16.20 3.94
N TRP A 103 -0.45 15.68 3.64
CA TRP A 103 -0.64 14.27 3.35
C TRP A 103 0.03 13.87 2.04
N GLN A 104 0.02 14.74 1.03
CA GLN A 104 0.84 14.60 -0.17
C GLN A 104 2.32 14.46 0.23
N GLU A 105 2.93 15.42 0.91
CA GLU A 105 4.33 15.29 1.34
C GLU A 105 4.59 14.03 2.22
N TYR A 106 3.63 13.69 3.07
CA TYR A 106 3.71 12.53 3.97
C TYR A 106 3.85 11.21 3.21
N PHE A 107 3.01 10.98 2.19
CA PHE A 107 3.06 9.73 1.43
C PHE A 107 4.24 9.68 0.46
N VAL A 108 4.75 10.82 -0.02
CA VAL A 108 6.05 10.92 -0.72
C VAL A 108 7.18 10.39 0.16
N GLN A 109 7.19 10.77 1.43
CA GLN A 109 8.23 10.35 2.39
C GLN A 109 8.04 8.93 2.92
N ASN A 110 6.82 8.38 2.82
CA ASN A 110 6.45 7.05 3.32
C ASN A 110 5.75 6.22 2.21
N PRO A 111 6.46 5.89 1.10
CA PRO A 111 5.88 5.20 -0.06
C PRO A 111 5.28 3.83 0.25
N PHE A 112 5.75 3.19 1.32
CA PHE A 112 5.24 1.90 1.78
C PHE A 112 3.72 1.91 1.99
N VAL A 113 3.16 3.01 2.51
CA VAL A 113 1.72 3.10 2.78
C VAL A 113 0.91 2.95 1.49
N LEU A 114 1.37 3.57 0.40
CA LEU A 114 0.73 3.47 -0.91
C LEU A 114 0.96 2.11 -1.56
N LYS A 115 2.18 1.55 -1.47
CA LYS A 115 2.51 0.21 -1.99
C LYS A 115 1.56 -0.89 -1.50
N MET A 116 1.17 -0.83 -0.22
CA MET A 116 0.21 -1.80 0.34
C MET A 116 -1.16 -1.81 -0.34
N LEU A 117 -1.55 -0.72 -1.00
CA LEU A 117 -2.87 -0.62 -1.64
C LEU A 117 -2.95 -1.28 -3.00
N PHE A 118 -1.83 -1.35 -3.73
CA PHE A 118 -1.82 -1.85 -5.10
C PHE A 118 -1.66 -3.37 -5.19
N GLY A 119 -1.21 -4.04 -4.12
CA GLY A 119 -1.00 -5.49 -4.11
C GLY A 119 -0.01 -5.98 -5.19
N LEU A 120 0.82 -5.06 -5.70
CA LEU A 120 1.81 -5.23 -6.75
C LEU A 120 3.07 -4.46 -6.33
N PRO A 121 4.27 -4.82 -6.82
CA PRO A 121 5.43 -3.95 -6.71
C PRO A 121 5.07 -2.58 -7.30
N VAL A 122 5.20 -1.52 -6.50
CA VAL A 122 4.92 -0.16 -6.96
C VAL A 122 6.20 0.68 -6.92
N ILE A 123 6.50 1.34 -8.04
CA ILE A 123 7.50 2.42 -8.08
C ILE A 123 6.74 3.74 -7.99
N MET A 124 7.06 4.55 -6.97
CA MET A 124 6.42 5.85 -6.79
C MET A 124 7.15 6.94 -7.57
N TYR A 125 6.43 7.64 -8.43
CA TYR A 125 6.86 8.94 -8.95
C TYR A 125 6.26 10.02 -8.04
N THR A 126 7.10 10.71 -7.29
CA THR A 126 6.67 11.76 -6.35
C THR A 126 6.91 13.15 -6.93
N ASP A 127 6.02 14.09 -6.58
CA ASP A 127 6.00 15.52 -6.90
C ASP A 127 7.33 16.13 -7.43
N GLN A 128 7.25 16.76 -8.61
CA GLN A 128 8.32 17.36 -9.43
C GLN A 128 9.20 16.41 -10.25
N ALA A 129 8.99 15.10 -10.19
CA ALA A 129 9.61 14.18 -11.11
C ALA A 129 8.51 13.54 -11.95
N SER A 130 8.46 13.83 -13.22
CA SER A 130 9.20 12.93 -14.05
C SER A 130 8.88 11.45 -13.97
N VAL A 131 8.22 10.98 -15.02
CA VAL A 131 8.62 9.74 -15.66
C VAL A 131 10.14 9.87 -15.95
N GLY A 132 10.98 9.33 -15.04
CA GLY A 132 12.45 9.15 -15.09
C GLY A 132 13.40 10.26 -15.55
N GLY A 133 13.22 11.52 -15.14
CA GLY A 133 14.08 12.67 -15.52
C GLY A 133 13.38 13.86 -16.22
N MET A 134 12.11 13.73 -16.63
CA MET A 134 11.12 14.77 -16.98
C MET A 134 11.17 16.06 -16.10
N GLY A 135 11.88 17.08 -16.54
CA GLY A 135 11.57 18.44 -16.10
C GLY A 135 10.16 18.82 -16.56
N LEU A 136 9.11 18.51 -15.80
CA LEU A 136 7.74 18.88 -16.14
C LEU A 136 7.41 20.29 -15.62
N LYS A 137 8.22 21.28 -16.04
CA LYS A 137 7.80 22.68 -16.09
C LYS A 137 7.24 22.97 -17.48
N ARG A 138 6.09 22.38 -17.81
CA ARG A 138 5.14 23.00 -18.74
C ARG A 138 3.92 23.42 -17.93
N SER A 139 3.72 24.73 -17.89
CA SER A 139 2.64 25.43 -17.21
C SER A 139 1.27 24.74 -17.39
N GLY A 140 0.69 24.26 -16.29
CA GLY A 140 -0.78 24.20 -16.13
C GLY A 140 -1.46 22.83 -16.02
N GLU A 141 -0.79 21.71 -16.32
CA GLU A 141 -1.46 20.39 -16.30
C GLU A 141 -1.01 19.52 -15.13
N LYS A 142 -1.75 19.58 -14.01
CA LYS A 142 -1.60 18.63 -12.90
C LYS A 142 -2.42 17.38 -13.21
N TYR A 143 -1.75 16.27 -13.52
CA TYR A 143 -2.40 15.00 -13.90
C TYR A 143 -2.94 14.21 -12.71
N ALA A 144 -2.30 14.25 -11.54
CA ALA A 144 -2.71 13.58 -10.30
C ALA A 144 -1.78 13.99 -9.15
N ASP A 145 -2.09 13.58 -7.92
CA ASP A 145 -1.13 13.69 -6.82
C ASP A 145 0.01 12.68 -6.95
N TYR A 146 -0.27 11.47 -7.48
CA TYR A 146 0.74 10.46 -7.77
C TYR A 146 0.48 9.74 -9.08
N LEU A 147 1.58 9.45 -9.77
CA LEU A 147 1.66 8.38 -10.77
C LEU A 147 2.55 7.28 -10.23
N LEU A 148 2.14 6.05 -10.43
CA LEU A 148 2.75 4.87 -9.83
C LEU A 148 2.93 3.80 -10.89
N GLU A 149 4.11 3.23 -11.08
CA GLU A 149 4.24 2.02 -11.91
C GLU A 149 3.72 0.84 -11.09
N ALA A 150 2.57 0.30 -11.45
CA ALA A 150 1.91 -0.83 -10.82
C ALA A 150 2.20 -2.12 -11.58
N GLY A 151 3.01 -2.98 -10.96
CA GLY A 151 3.36 -4.30 -11.48
C GLY A 151 4.51 -4.27 -12.50
N MET A 152 4.95 -5.47 -12.90
CA MET A 152 6.19 -5.66 -13.66
C MET A 152 6.13 -5.24 -15.13
N LEU A 153 4.94 -4.90 -15.64
CA LEU A 153 4.69 -4.59 -17.06
C LEU A 153 4.56 -3.08 -17.33
N GLY A 154 4.96 -2.23 -16.39
CA GLY A 154 4.96 -0.78 -16.62
C GLY A 154 3.63 -0.07 -16.49
N ASN A 155 2.55 -0.74 -16.07
CA ASN A 155 1.22 -0.12 -16.03
C ASN A 155 1.16 1.02 -15.00
N LEU A 156 0.77 2.21 -15.42
CA LEU A 156 0.66 3.36 -14.52
C LEU A 156 -0.66 3.35 -13.75
N GLY A 157 -0.59 3.58 -12.45
CA GLY A 157 -1.69 3.85 -11.53
C GLY A 157 -1.75 5.31 -11.12
N ILE A 158 -2.93 5.74 -10.66
CA ILE A 158 -3.22 7.11 -10.25
C ILE A 158 -3.69 7.12 -8.80
N VAL A 159 -3.12 8.00 -7.98
CA VAL A 159 -3.63 8.29 -6.64
C VAL A 159 -4.02 9.76 -6.53
N GLU A 160 -5.20 10.00 -6.00
CA GLU A 160 -5.68 11.32 -5.58
C GLU A 160 -5.87 11.31 -4.06
N ILE A 161 -5.39 12.36 -3.40
CA ILE A 161 -5.38 12.45 -1.95
C ILE A 161 -6.16 13.69 -1.53
N LYS A 162 -7.16 13.50 -0.68
CA LYS A 162 -7.87 14.57 0.03
C LYS A 162 -7.45 14.60 1.49
N THR A 163 -8.08 15.45 2.29
CA THR A 163 -7.74 15.57 3.71
C THR A 163 -8.48 14.54 4.58
N THR A 164 -8.00 14.32 5.79
CA THR A 164 -8.72 13.52 6.81
C THR A 164 -10.05 14.14 7.22
N GLU A 165 -10.20 15.46 7.07
CA GLU A 165 -11.39 16.21 7.45
C GLU A 165 -12.42 16.32 6.32
N THR A 166 -12.11 15.78 5.14
CA THR A 166 -13.00 15.84 3.99
C THR A 166 -14.27 15.03 4.26
N PRO A 167 -15.47 15.65 4.22
CA PRO A 167 -16.72 14.92 4.42
C PRO A 167 -16.93 13.85 3.36
N LEU A 168 -17.37 12.66 3.76
CA LEU A 168 -17.66 11.57 2.83
C LEU A 168 -19.10 11.59 2.35
N LEU A 169 -20.03 12.09 3.17
CA LEU A 169 -21.46 12.04 2.92
C LEU A 169 -22.11 13.42 3.12
N THR A 170 -23.30 13.60 2.56
CA THR A 170 -24.12 14.80 2.78
C THR A 170 -24.43 14.98 4.27
N LYS A 171 -24.54 16.23 4.71
CA LYS A 171 -24.88 16.57 6.10
C LYS A 171 -26.26 16.01 6.49
N ASP A 172 -27.24 16.20 5.59
CA ASP A 172 -28.60 15.73 5.76
C ASP A 172 -28.85 14.46 4.92
N PRO A 173 -29.76 13.55 5.35
CA PRO A 173 -30.13 12.39 4.56
C PRO A 173 -30.68 12.82 3.20
N TYR A 174 -30.20 12.20 2.13
CA TYR A 174 -30.80 12.34 0.81
C TYR A 174 -32.22 11.77 0.78
N ARG A 175 -32.45 10.64 1.47
CA ARG A 175 -33.77 10.08 1.74
C ARG A 175 -33.87 9.68 3.20
N ALA A 176 -34.68 10.42 3.94
CA ALA A 176 -34.82 10.24 5.38
C ALA A 176 -35.40 8.86 5.76
N PRO A 177 -35.00 8.30 6.92
CA PRO A 177 -33.94 8.80 7.81
C PRO A 177 -32.55 8.22 7.53
N THR A 178 -32.44 7.15 6.72
CA THR A 178 -31.26 6.27 6.75
C THR A 178 -30.34 6.37 5.53
N LEU A 179 -30.72 7.10 4.47
CA LEU A 179 -29.96 7.14 3.21
C LEU A 179 -29.31 8.50 3.01
N TYR A 180 -27.98 8.51 3.02
CA TYR A 180 -27.17 9.70 2.79
C TYR A 180 -26.54 9.64 1.39
N GLY A 181 -26.41 10.80 0.75
CA GLY A 181 -25.71 10.90 -0.53
C GLY A 181 -24.21 11.05 -0.32
N PRO A 182 -23.38 10.77 -1.35
CA PRO A 182 -21.96 11.11 -1.32
C PRO A 182 -21.80 12.63 -1.22
N ALA A 183 -20.83 13.09 -0.44
CA ALA A 183 -20.46 14.51 -0.44
C ALA A 183 -19.90 14.96 -1.79
N THR A 184 -19.91 16.26 -2.04
CA THR A 184 -19.37 16.86 -3.27
C THR A 184 -17.90 16.49 -3.50
N ASP A 185 -17.08 16.51 -2.45
CA ASP A 185 -15.64 16.20 -2.59
C ASP A 185 -15.40 14.70 -2.86
N LEU A 186 -16.23 13.81 -2.32
CA LEU A 186 -16.14 12.38 -2.58
C LEU A 186 -16.50 12.07 -4.04
N SER A 187 -17.66 12.53 -4.49
CA SER A 187 -18.11 12.32 -5.86
C SER A 187 -17.26 13.08 -6.89
N GLY A 188 -16.82 14.29 -6.54
CA GLY A 188 -15.88 15.10 -7.32
C GLY A 188 -14.51 14.43 -7.46
N GLY A 189 -13.96 13.87 -6.37
CA GLY A 189 -12.69 13.15 -6.38
C GLY A 189 -12.71 11.90 -7.25
N VAL A 190 -13.83 11.15 -7.25
CA VAL A 190 -14.03 10.02 -8.18
C VAL A 190 -14.04 10.50 -9.63
N ASN A 191 -14.83 11.53 -9.96
CA ASN A 191 -14.88 12.07 -11.32
C ASN A 191 -13.53 12.62 -11.77
N GLN A 192 -12.80 13.27 -10.88
CA GLN A 192 -11.45 13.77 -11.13
C GLN A 192 -10.51 12.63 -11.51
N LEU A 193 -10.46 11.54 -10.73
CA LEU A 193 -9.65 10.36 -11.04
C LEU A 193 -10.01 9.73 -12.40
N LEU A 194 -11.29 9.65 -12.72
CA LEU A 194 -11.75 9.10 -14.00
C LEU A 194 -11.36 9.97 -15.20
N ASP A 195 -11.46 11.30 -15.07
CA ASP A 195 -10.97 12.23 -16.10
C ASP A 195 -9.45 12.11 -16.27
N GLN A 196 -8.70 12.05 -15.17
CA GLN A 196 -7.24 11.86 -15.18
C GLN A 196 -6.85 10.54 -15.84
N LYS A 197 -7.54 9.44 -15.52
CA LYS A 197 -7.38 8.12 -16.17
C LYS A 197 -7.60 8.22 -17.67
N LEU A 198 -8.68 8.86 -18.11
CA LEU A 198 -8.98 9.01 -19.53
C LEU A 198 -7.89 9.82 -20.25
N ARG A 199 -7.42 10.92 -19.66
CA ARG A 199 -6.33 11.73 -20.21
C ARG A 199 -5.03 10.94 -20.31
N LEU A 200 -4.70 10.15 -19.28
CA LEU A 200 -3.51 9.32 -19.28
C LEU A 200 -3.56 8.28 -20.41
N ILE A 201 -4.66 7.56 -20.56
CA ILE A 201 -4.84 6.57 -21.64
C ILE A 201 -4.70 7.22 -23.01
N LYS A 202 -5.29 8.39 -23.23
CA LYS A 202 -5.20 9.12 -24.50
C LYS A 202 -3.79 9.65 -24.79
N GLY A 203 -3.08 10.10 -23.76
CA GLY A 203 -1.78 10.76 -23.89
C GLY A 203 -0.57 9.84 -23.81
N ILE A 204 -0.73 8.57 -23.39
CA ILE A 204 0.42 7.71 -23.06
C ILE A 204 1.35 7.46 -24.25
N ALA A 205 0.82 7.34 -25.47
CA ALA A 205 1.63 7.06 -26.66
C ALA A 205 2.60 8.21 -26.95
N ALA A 206 2.10 9.45 -26.95
CA ALA A 206 2.92 10.65 -27.10
C ALA A 206 3.96 10.77 -25.97
N LYS A 207 3.56 10.47 -24.73
CA LYS A 207 4.48 10.51 -23.57
C LYS A 207 5.63 9.52 -23.69
N LYS A 208 5.38 8.29 -24.18
CA LYS A 208 6.44 7.29 -24.38
C LYS A 208 7.51 7.77 -25.36
N GLU A 209 7.09 8.43 -26.42
CA GLU A 209 7.97 8.96 -27.47
C GLU A 209 8.73 10.20 -27.00
N GLU A 210 8.06 11.13 -26.31
CA GLU A 210 8.67 12.37 -25.81
C GLU A 210 9.73 12.13 -24.72
N ASP A 211 9.49 11.14 -23.84
CA ASP A 211 10.31 10.92 -22.64
C ASP A 211 11.29 9.73 -22.76
N ASP A 212 11.40 9.10 -23.94
CA ASP A 212 12.22 7.88 -24.18
C ASP A 212 11.93 6.75 -23.16
N GLN A 213 10.65 6.55 -22.83
CA GLN A 213 10.20 5.59 -21.82
C GLN A 213 9.29 4.51 -22.43
N PRO A 214 9.83 3.56 -23.20
CA PRO A 214 9.01 2.55 -23.87
C PRO A 214 8.32 1.58 -22.89
N HIS A 215 8.84 1.45 -21.68
CA HIS A 215 8.39 0.47 -20.69
C HIS A 215 7.05 0.83 -20.02
N ILE A 216 6.72 2.11 -19.84
CA ILE A 216 5.47 2.52 -19.20
C ILE A 216 4.26 2.13 -20.05
N GLN A 217 3.15 1.80 -19.41
CA GLN A 217 1.89 1.39 -20.06
C GLN A 217 0.70 2.05 -19.37
N ALA A 218 -0.42 2.16 -20.09
CA ALA A 218 -1.70 2.58 -19.52
C ALA A 218 -2.81 1.61 -19.93
N TRP A 219 -2.48 0.32 -20.07
CA TRP A 219 -3.45 -0.71 -20.46
C TRP A 219 -4.48 -0.97 -19.36
N SER A 220 -4.02 -0.93 -18.10
CA SER A 220 -4.86 -0.97 -16.93
C SER A 220 -4.36 0.07 -15.94
N VAL A 221 -5.17 1.11 -15.73
CA VAL A 221 -4.84 2.23 -14.84
C VAL A 221 -5.65 2.11 -13.55
N PRO A 222 -5.08 1.52 -12.48
CA PRO A 222 -5.74 1.49 -11.18
C PRO A 222 -5.84 2.91 -10.62
N CYS A 223 -7.02 3.30 -10.15
CA CYS A 223 -7.26 4.59 -9.52
C CYS A 223 -7.57 4.42 -8.04
N ILE A 224 -6.92 5.21 -7.20
CA ILE A 224 -7.12 5.20 -5.75
C ILE A 224 -7.46 6.60 -5.27
N LEU A 225 -8.56 6.72 -4.52
CA LEU A 225 -8.93 7.93 -3.79
C LEU A 225 -8.69 7.69 -2.30
N ILE A 226 -7.77 8.44 -1.71
CA ILE A 226 -7.53 8.48 -0.26
C ILE A 226 -8.26 9.70 0.32
N ILE A 227 -9.31 9.49 1.12
CA ILE A 227 -10.21 10.57 1.51
C ILE A 227 -10.86 10.34 2.88
N GLY A 228 -10.87 11.38 3.71
CA GLY A 228 -11.66 11.45 4.94
C GLY A 228 -11.36 10.36 5.97
N ARG A 229 -12.32 10.15 6.87
CA ARG A 229 -12.33 9.08 7.88
C ARG A 229 -13.63 8.31 7.83
N LEU A 230 -13.61 7.05 8.28
CA LEU A 230 -14.84 6.27 8.36
C LEU A 230 -15.90 7.04 9.17
N PRO A 231 -17.15 7.09 8.68
CA PRO A 231 -18.23 7.70 9.44
C PRO A 231 -18.47 6.95 10.75
N GLU A 232 -18.99 7.63 11.77
CA GLU A 232 -19.18 7.03 13.10
C GLU A 232 -20.46 6.19 13.19
N THR A 233 -21.57 6.70 12.63
CA THR A 233 -22.91 6.09 12.78
C THR A 233 -23.16 4.97 11.77
N HIS A 234 -24.04 4.04 12.13
CA HIS A 234 -24.39 2.89 11.30
C HIS A 234 -24.92 3.28 9.91
N ASP A 235 -25.84 4.24 9.83
CA ASP A 235 -26.50 4.62 8.56
C ASP A 235 -25.56 5.38 7.62
N LEU A 236 -24.64 6.18 8.19
CA LEU A 236 -23.58 6.80 7.42
C LEU A 236 -22.60 5.74 6.90
N LYS A 237 -22.13 4.82 7.75
CA LYS A 237 -21.26 3.70 7.31
C LYS A 237 -21.93 2.92 6.17
N ARG A 238 -23.18 2.51 6.34
CA ARG A 238 -23.96 1.80 5.31
C ARG A 238 -24.03 2.58 4.01
N SER A 239 -24.34 3.87 4.06
CA SER A 239 -24.44 4.71 2.85
C SER A 239 -23.08 4.87 2.16
N PHE A 240 -22.00 5.03 2.93
CA PHE A 240 -20.64 5.09 2.41
C PHE A 240 -20.22 3.76 1.74
N GLU A 241 -20.48 2.62 2.38
CA GLU A 241 -20.20 1.30 1.83
C GLU A 241 -20.93 1.05 0.50
N ILE A 242 -22.23 1.39 0.44
CA ILE A 242 -23.02 1.26 -0.79
C ILE A 242 -22.41 2.10 -1.92
N TYR A 243 -22.08 3.36 -1.63
CA TYR A 243 -21.51 4.25 -2.64
C TYR A 243 -20.15 3.76 -3.12
N ARG A 244 -19.22 3.48 -2.21
CA ARG A 244 -17.86 3.08 -2.57
C ARG A 244 -17.81 1.71 -3.25
N GLY A 245 -18.59 0.74 -2.77
CA GLY A 245 -18.69 -0.58 -3.36
C GLY A 245 -19.28 -0.58 -4.77
N SER A 246 -19.98 0.49 -5.15
CA SER A 246 -20.49 0.68 -6.52
C SER A 246 -19.46 1.25 -7.51
N GLN A 247 -18.32 1.79 -7.02
CA GLN A 247 -17.27 2.33 -7.87
C GLN A 247 -16.37 1.20 -8.39
N ARG A 248 -16.48 0.88 -9.68
CA ARG A 248 -15.72 -0.22 -10.32
C ARG A 248 -14.26 0.13 -10.59
N ASP A 249 -14.01 1.35 -11.03
CA ASP A 249 -12.70 1.79 -11.51
C ASP A 249 -11.85 2.51 -10.45
N VAL A 250 -12.46 2.89 -9.33
CA VAL A 250 -11.83 3.71 -8.29
C VAL A 250 -11.93 3.01 -6.95
N LEU A 251 -10.79 2.67 -6.36
CA LEU A 251 -10.70 2.23 -4.98
C LEU A 251 -10.78 3.45 -4.06
N ILE A 252 -11.83 3.53 -3.25
CA ILE A 252 -11.96 4.58 -2.22
C ILE A 252 -11.56 3.99 -0.87
N ILE A 253 -10.58 4.61 -0.22
CA ILE A 253 -10.12 4.21 1.10
C ILE A 253 -9.96 5.41 2.03
N THR A 254 -10.32 5.25 3.30
CA THR A 254 -10.12 6.29 4.30
C THR A 254 -8.75 6.20 4.97
N PHE A 255 -8.34 7.30 5.61
CA PHE A 255 -7.03 7.36 6.28
C PHE A 255 -6.91 6.40 7.47
N ASP A 256 -7.99 6.20 8.21
CA ASP A 256 -8.04 5.25 9.33
C ASP A 256 -8.05 3.79 8.85
N GLU A 257 -8.66 3.49 7.70
CA GLU A 257 -8.56 2.17 7.07
C GLU A 257 -7.12 1.86 6.60
N LEU A 258 -6.40 2.85 6.07
CA LEU A 258 -4.98 2.72 5.73
C LEU A 258 -4.15 2.37 6.96
N LEU A 259 -4.35 3.10 8.06
CA LEU A 259 -3.66 2.83 9.31
C LEU A 259 -4.01 1.44 9.86
N ALA A 260 -5.28 1.03 9.78
CA ALA A 260 -5.71 -0.29 10.20
C ALA A 260 -5.03 -1.41 9.39
N LYS A 261 -4.87 -1.23 8.07
CA LYS A 261 -4.11 -2.16 7.23
C LYS A 261 -2.64 -2.28 7.65
N LEU A 262 -1.99 -1.16 7.99
CA LEU A 262 -0.61 -1.18 8.47
C LEU A 262 -0.49 -1.95 9.79
N LYS A 263 -1.41 -1.70 10.73
CA LYS A 263 -1.47 -2.40 12.02
C LYS A 263 -1.70 -3.90 11.84
N ALA A 264 -2.65 -4.28 10.98
CA ALA A 264 -2.91 -5.69 10.69
C ALA A 264 -1.71 -6.38 10.06
N LEU A 265 -0.98 -5.71 9.17
CA LEU A 265 0.26 -6.24 8.60
C LEU A 265 1.33 -6.41 9.69
N HIS A 266 1.51 -5.43 10.56
CA HIS A 266 2.47 -5.52 11.66
C HIS A 266 2.13 -6.69 12.59
N GLU A 267 0.87 -6.84 12.97
CA GLU A 267 0.39 -7.96 13.78
C GLU A 267 0.69 -9.30 13.11
N PHE A 268 0.33 -9.45 11.83
CA PHE A 268 0.58 -10.65 11.05
C PHE A 268 2.07 -11.02 11.00
N LEU A 269 2.95 -10.04 10.78
CA LEU A 269 4.40 -10.25 10.74
C LEU A 269 5.01 -10.48 12.13
N SER A 270 4.34 -10.04 13.20
CA SER A 270 4.81 -10.23 14.58
C SER A 270 4.40 -11.57 15.18
N THR A 271 3.29 -12.15 14.72
CA THR A 271 2.82 -13.47 15.16
C THR A 271 3.65 -14.57 14.50
N LYS A 272 4.45 -15.28 15.30
CA LYS A 272 5.06 -16.53 14.84
C LYS A 272 3.96 -17.56 14.56
N PRO A 273 4.04 -18.36 13.49
CA PRO A 273 3.14 -19.50 13.34
C PRO A 273 3.32 -20.39 14.57
N ASN A 274 2.21 -20.72 15.25
CA ASN A 274 2.25 -21.74 16.29
C ASN A 274 2.79 -23.02 15.66
N GLU A 275 3.81 -23.62 16.28
CA GLU A 275 4.17 -25.00 15.96
C GLU A 275 2.88 -25.84 16.10
N PRO A 276 2.55 -26.71 15.12
CA PRO A 276 1.39 -27.56 15.25
C PRO A 276 1.56 -28.35 16.56
N GLU A 277 0.67 -28.10 17.52
CA GLU A 277 0.58 -28.89 18.75
C GLU A 277 0.44 -30.35 18.32
N GLU A 278 1.43 -31.16 18.71
CA GLU A 278 1.48 -32.59 18.47
C GLU A 278 0.35 -33.25 19.28
N TYR A 279 -0.88 -33.17 18.77
CA TYR A 279 -2.03 -33.80 19.40
C TYR A 279 -1.97 -35.31 19.14
N LEU A 280 -1.38 -36.02 20.12
CA LEU A 280 -1.75 -37.35 20.60
C LEU A 280 -1.62 -38.51 19.60
N SER A 281 -0.42 -39.10 19.54
CA SER A 281 -0.22 -40.50 19.12
C SER A 281 -0.42 -41.52 20.25
N ASP A 282 -0.77 -41.09 21.47
CA ASP A 282 -0.88 -41.98 22.64
C ASP A 282 -2.26 -42.65 22.87
N GLN A 283 -3.23 -42.48 21.97
CA GLN A 283 -4.55 -43.14 22.12
C GLN A 283 -4.73 -44.47 21.37
N PHE A 284 -3.69 -45.03 20.75
CA PHE A 284 -3.76 -46.35 20.10
C PHE A 284 -2.76 -47.40 20.62
N ALA A 285 -2.07 -47.14 21.73
CA ALA A 285 -1.15 -48.12 22.32
C ALA A 285 -1.85 -49.28 23.06
N ASP A 286 -3.16 -49.19 23.36
CA ASP A 286 -3.93 -50.22 24.08
C ASP A 286 -4.82 -51.10 23.17
N LEU A 287 -4.49 -51.22 21.87
CA LEU A 287 -5.20 -52.09 20.93
C LEU A 287 -4.23 -52.96 20.11
N LEU A 288 -3.37 -53.72 20.80
CA LEU A 288 -2.70 -54.93 20.28
C LEU A 288 -2.61 -56.00 21.37
#